data_AF-A0A949APK5-F1
#
_entry.id   AF-A0A949APK5-F1
#
_cell.length_a   1.000
_cell.length_b   1.000
_cell.length_c   1.000
_cell.angle_alpha   90.00
_cell.angle_beta   90.00
_cell.angle_gamma   90.00
#
_symmetry.space_group_name_H-M   'P 1'
#
loop_
_entity.id
_entity.type
_entity.pdbx_description
1 polymer ?
#
loop_
_entity_poly.entity_id
_entity_poly.type
_entity_poly.pdbx_seq_one_letter_code
_entity_poly.pdbx_strand_id
1 'polypeptide(L)'
;MIETLYSLNILDTSLAFLISFVLGILFGIALEKAGFGSSRRLSGIFYFRDMAVLKVMFTALITAMLGLMYAQALGLIKIESIYLMPTIYVAQIVGGLIFGIGFVMSGWCPGTAAVGIASGKFDALICIVGAILGSILFNETFHLIKPLYTAGDQGVLFLSDSFHLSKGLVAFLFTLVGIGAFWGVEKIEQKVTGKSEYLGSQFLKTFSFVLFVFALGLMFISGDPSKSVSLCPFLKQTQPISLSSEQDLLQRVEEAEDHIEPEELSDRLVSGSQGLLLVDVRPQNEYSRFHIKGAVNILLPDLSVQLTAYKNQGMVVLYSNGMTHPAQARDSLYRQGFNNVYLLTDGLDGFVDRCLKPVSLRSEPVPAEFTQKINEWREYFLGGTEVQNNVEELSKLTFKVPALIDTQWLSENHTKPNVKILDLRSQPEYNTSHIPGSLAISPESFRGVVKGVPSVLLPAAILSQQVSLLRITPDDFVVLVYGEKPHDATLVGMVFERLG
;
A
#
# COMPACT_ATOMS: atom_id res chain seq x y z
N MET A 1 0.25 -26.48 3.03
CA MET A 1 0.80 -25.10 3.06
C MET A 1 -0.17 -24.29 3.90
N ILE A 2 0.32 -23.49 4.86
CA ILE A 2 -0.56 -22.67 5.71
C ILE A 2 -0.69 -21.31 5.03
N GLU A 3 -1.87 -20.99 4.53
CA GLU A 3 -2.18 -19.63 4.09
C GLU A 3 -2.51 -18.78 5.31
N THR A 4 -1.87 -17.62 5.43
CA THR A 4 -2.11 -16.71 6.54
C THR A 4 -3.42 -15.94 6.29
N LEU A 5 -4.09 -15.52 7.36
CA LEU A 5 -5.28 -14.65 7.24
C LEU A 5 -4.95 -13.35 6.49
N TYR A 6 -3.69 -12.89 6.61
CA TYR A 6 -3.15 -11.76 5.86
C TYR A 6 -3.04 -12.07 4.36
N SER A 7 -2.44 -13.19 3.96
CA SER A 7 -2.33 -13.56 2.54
C SER A 7 -3.69 -13.80 1.88
N LEU A 8 -4.68 -14.21 2.67
CA LEU A 8 -6.05 -14.44 2.22
C LEU A 8 -6.89 -13.17 2.16
N ASN A 9 -6.39 -12.01 2.63
CA ASN A 9 -7.14 -10.77 2.77
C ASN A 9 -8.48 -10.94 3.53
N ILE A 10 -8.51 -11.82 4.53
CA ILE A 10 -9.70 -12.11 5.34
C ILE A 10 -9.60 -11.58 6.78
N LEU A 11 -8.71 -10.62 7.03
CA LEU A 11 -8.49 -10.06 8.37
C LEU A 11 -9.72 -9.35 8.95
N ASP A 12 -10.61 -8.87 8.09
CA ASP A 12 -11.89 -8.22 8.39
C ASP A 12 -13.05 -9.21 8.61
N THR A 13 -12.82 -10.51 8.39
CA THR A 13 -13.87 -11.51 8.55
C THR A 13 -14.16 -11.84 10.01
N SER A 14 -15.39 -12.27 10.29
CA SER A 14 -15.80 -12.76 11.62
C SER A 14 -14.93 -13.93 12.10
N LEU A 15 -14.43 -14.77 11.19
CA LEU A 15 -13.50 -15.85 11.49
C LEU A 15 -12.18 -15.30 12.04
N ALA A 16 -11.60 -14.29 11.39
CA ALA A 16 -10.36 -13.66 11.84
C ALA A 16 -10.53 -12.99 13.21
N PHE A 17 -11.68 -12.34 13.45
CA PHE A 17 -12.00 -11.78 14.77
C PHE A 17 -12.15 -12.87 15.84
N LEU A 18 -12.80 -13.99 15.53
CA LEU A 18 -12.95 -15.11 16.46
C LEU A 18 -11.60 -15.73 16.81
N ILE A 19 -10.74 -15.98 15.80
CA ILE A 19 -9.39 -16.51 16.01
C ILE A 19 -8.56 -15.54 16.86
N SER A 20 -8.61 -14.24 16.53
CA SER A 20 -7.90 -13.20 17.28
C SER A 20 -8.39 -13.11 18.73
N PHE A 21 -9.69 -13.26 18.97
CA PHE A 21 -10.27 -13.29 20.30
C PHE A 21 -9.79 -14.50 21.11
N VAL A 22 -9.82 -15.70 20.54
CA VAL A 22 -9.32 -16.93 21.19
C VAL A 22 -7.83 -16.82 21.50
N LEU A 23 -7.01 -16.37 20.53
CA LEU A 23 -5.58 -16.14 20.73
C LEU A 23 -5.34 -15.08 21.81
N GLY A 24 -6.14 -14.02 21.85
CA GLY A 24 -6.09 -12.99 22.89
C GLY A 24 -6.37 -13.53 24.29
N ILE A 25 -7.36 -14.42 24.44
CA ILE A 25 -7.64 -15.11 25.71
C ILE A 25 -6.44 -15.98 26.13
N LEU A 26 -5.92 -16.80 25.21
CA LEU A 26 -4.78 -17.68 25.51
C LEU A 26 -3.54 -16.87 25.89
N PHE A 27 -3.28 -15.76 25.19
CA PHE A 27 -2.20 -14.84 25.49
C PHE A 27 -2.39 -14.16 26.86
N GLY A 28 -3.60 -13.69 27.18
CA GLY A 28 -3.92 -13.11 28.48
C GLY A 28 -3.72 -14.09 29.64
N ILE A 29 -4.15 -15.36 29.48
CA ILE A 29 -3.91 -16.42 30.46
C ILE A 29 -2.41 -16.66 30.66
N ALA A 30 -1.62 -16.66 29.58
CA ALA A 30 -0.17 -16.82 29.65
C ALA A 30 0.50 -15.66 30.41
N LEU A 31 0.10 -14.41 30.12
CA LEU A 31 0.61 -13.22 30.80
C LEU A 31 0.26 -13.20 32.29
N GLU A 32 -0.97 -13.57 32.65
CA GLU A 32 -1.40 -13.62 34.05
C GLU A 32 -0.66 -14.73 34.82
N LYS A 33 -0.47 -15.91 34.21
CA LYS A 33 0.34 -16.98 34.79
C LYS A 33 1.82 -16.59 34.94
N ALA A 34 2.34 -15.78 34.02
CA ALA A 34 3.68 -15.20 34.15
C ALA A 34 3.75 -14.11 35.25
N GLY A 35 2.63 -13.73 35.87
CA GLY A 35 2.55 -12.70 36.91
C GLY A 35 2.72 -11.28 36.38
N PHE A 36 2.48 -11.07 35.08
CA PHE A 36 2.56 -9.75 34.45
C PHE A 36 1.31 -8.89 34.63
N GLY A 37 0.27 -9.42 35.29
CA GLY A 37 -0.78 -8.61 35.87
C GLY A 37 -0.32 -7.77 37.06
N SER A 38 0.98 -7.61 37.36
CA SER A 38 1.50 -6.86 38.51
C SER A 38 2.57 -5.82 38.16
N SER A 39 2.25 -4.53 38.33
CA SER A 39 3.22 -3.44 38.11
C SER A 39 4.47 -3.56 38.97
N ARG A 40 4.38 -4.08 40.20
CA ARG A 40 5.55 -4.33 41.05
C ARG A 40 6.51 -5.35 40.44
N ARG A 41 5.97 -6.36 39.76
CA ARG A 41 6.77 -7.38 39.07
C ARG A 41 7.43 -6.79 37.83
N LEU A 42 6.67 -6.01 37.06
CA LEU A 42 7.14 -5.36 35.83
C LEU A 42 8.23 -4.32 36.11
N SER A 43 8.03 -3.45 37.11
CA SER A 43 9.02 -2.46 37.55
C SER A 43 10.21 -3.09 38.28
N GLY A 44 10.07 -4.31 38.80
CA GLY A 44 11.12 -5.04 39.51
C GLY A 44 12.40 -5.27 38.69
N ILE A 45 12.29 -5.25 37.36
CA ILE A 45 13.42 -5.35 36.44
C ILE A 45 14.40 -4.18 36.59
N PHE A 46 13.89 -2.96 36.78
CA PHE A 46 14.72 -1.75 36.91
C PHE A 46 15.49 -1.69 38.23
N TYR A 47 15.00 -2.40 39.25
CA TYR A 47 15.63 -2.50 40.56
C TYR A 47 16.49 -3.75 40.71
N PHE A 48 16.65 -4.54 39.65
CA PHE A 48 17.35 -5.81 39.67
C PHE A 48 16.83 -6.85 40.67
N ARG A 49 15.55 -6.74 41.05
CA ARG A 49 14.92 -7.62 42.05
C ARG A 49 14.15 -8.78 41.43
N ASP A 50 13.47 -8.52 40.32
CA ASP A 50 12.71 -9.53 39.58
C ASP A 50 12.96 -9.34 38.09
N MET A 51 13.58 -10.33 37.47
CA MET A 51 13.96 -10.34 36.06
C MET A 51 13.03 -11.23 35.22
N ALA A 52 11.86 -11.59 35.74
CA ALA A 52 10.87 -12.38 35.01
C ALA A 52 10.53 -11.74 33.65
N VAL A 53 10.47 -10.40 33.56
CA VAL A 53 10.22 -9.68 32.30
C VAL A 53 11.26 -10.04 31.25
N LEU A 54 12.54 -9.95 31.57
CA LEU A 54 13.61 -10.27 30.62
C LEU A 54 13.57 -11.75 30.24
N LYS A 55 13.43 -12.65 31.22
CA LYS A 55 13.38 -14.11 30.98
C LYS A 55 12.21 -14.49 30.06
N VAL A 56 11.00 -14.04 30.36
CA VAL A 56 9.81 -14.44 29.58
C VAL A 56 9.80 -13.77 28.20
N MET A 57 10.16 -12.48 28.09
CA MET A 57 10.16 -11.79 26.80
C MET A 57 11.24 -12.33 25.86
N PHE A 58 12.47 -12.56 26.34
CA PHE A 58 13.52 -13.16 25.50
C PHE A 58 13.20 -14.61 25.13
N THR A 59 12.61 -15.41 26.04
CA THR A 59 12.22 -16.79 25.69
C THR A 59 11.12 -16.79 24.63
N ALA A 60 10.09 -15.96 24.78
CA ALA A 60 9.02 -15.82 23.78
C ALA A 60 9.58 -15.35 22.43
N LEU A 61 10.47 -14.36 22.42
CA LEU A 61 11.09 -13.83 21.20
C LEU A 61 11.95 -14.90 20.49
N ILE A 62 12.84 -15.59 21.20
CA ILE A 62 13.70 -16.62 20.61
C ILE A 62 12.86 -17.79 20.12
N THR A 63 11.84 -18.20 20.88
CA THR A 63 10.94 -19.29 20.48
C THR A 63 10.15 -18.92 19.23
N ALA A 64 9.63 -17.70 19.14
CA ALA A 64 8.92 -17.21 17.95
C ALA A 64 9.87 -17.10 16.74
N MET A 65 11.07 -16.56 16.92
CA MET A 65 12.09 -16.44 15.88
C MET A 65 12.47 -17.81 15.32
N LEU A 66 12.89 -18.75 16.18
CA LEU A 66 13.27 -20.09 15.75
C LEU A 66 12.07 -20.83 15.15
N GLY A 67 10.90 -20.76 15.77
CA GLY A 67 9.68 -21.42 15.28
C GLY A 67 9.26 -20.93 13.90
N LEU A 68 9.29 -19.60 13.66
CA LEU A 68 8.96 -19.01 12.38
C LEU A 68 9.99 -19.39 11.30
N MET A 69 11.28 -19.37 11.64
CA MET A 69 12.34 -19.77 10.70
C MET A 69 12.26 -21.26 10.34
N TYR A 70 11.90 -22.13 11.29
CA TYR A 70 11.63 -23.54 11.00
C TYR A 70 10.39 -23.71 10.13
N ALA A 71 9.30 -23.00 10.41
CA ALA A 71 8.10 -23.04 9.59
C ALA A 71 8.38 -22.57 8.15
N GLN A 72 9.23 -21.55 7.99
CA GLN A 72 9.70 -21.08 6.70
C GLN A 72 10.58 -22.14 6.01
N ALA A 73 11.55 -22.73 6.73
CA ALA A 73 12.44 -23.75 6.18
C ALA A 73 11.70 -25.02 5.73
N LEU A 74 10.61 -25.37 6.40
CA LEU A 74 9.72 -26.48 6.05
C LEU A 74 8.72 -26.14 4.93
N GLY A 75 8.73 -24.90 4.41
CA GLY A 75 7.79 -24.44 3.38
C GLY A 75 6.34 -24.33 3.87
N LEU A 76 6.12 -24.27 5.19
CA LEU A 76 4.78 -24.10 5.77
C LEU A 76 4.27 -22.67 5.59
N ILE A 77 5.18 -21.68 5.64
CA ILE A 77 4.90 -20.24 5.58
C ILE A 77 5.85 -19.57 4.57
N LYS A 78 5.32 -18.73 3.68
CA LYS A 78 6.12 -17.92 2.74
C LYS A 78 6.54 -16.60 3.38
N ILE A 79 7.72 -16.08 3.02
CA ILE A 79 8.20 -14.78 3.50
C ILE A 79 7.22 -13.67 3.11
N GLU A 80 6.65 -13.74 1.91
CA GLU A 80 5.63 -12.81 1.39
C GLU A 80 4.37 -12.72 2.26
N SER A 81 4.06 -13.78 3.01
CA SER A 81 2.87 -13.83 3.87
C SER A 81 3.08 -13.19 5.25
N ILE A 82 4.29 -12.68 5.51
CA ILE A 82 4.70 -12.05 6.76
C ILE A 82 4.89 -10.55 6.50
N TYR A 83 4.15 -9.73 7.24
CA TYR A 83 4.34 -8.28 7.20
C TYR A 83 5.64 -7.91 7.93
N LEU A 84 6.56 -7.27 7.21
CA LEU A 84 7.84 -6.81 7.73
C LEU A 84 7.77 -5.30 7.99
N MET A 85 8.09 -4.89 9.21
CA MET A 85 8.06 -3.48 9.59
C MET A 85 9.33 -2.77 9.08
N PRO A 86 9.23 -1.59 8.45
CA PRO A 86 10.39 -0.83 8.03
C PRO A 86 11.20 -0.36 9.24
N THR A 87 12.51 -0.24 9.03
CA THR A 87 13.49 0.22 10.01
C THR A 87 13.70 1.71 9.83
N ILE A 88 13.16 2.48 10.76
CA ILE A 88 13.29 3.93 10.79
C ILE A 88 14.03 4.29 12.08
N TYR A 89 15.34 4.51 11.98
CA TYR A 89 16.19 4.62 13.16
C TYR A 89 15.80 5.78 14.08
N VAL A 90 15.53 6.96 13.53
CA VAL A 90 15.25 8.15 14.34
C VAL A 90 13.92 7.98 15.09
N ALA A 91 12.88 7.57 14.40
CA ALA A 91 11.56 7.33 14.99
C ALA A 91 11.62 6.23 16.06
N GLN A 92 12.35 5.14 15.81
CA GLN A 92 12.47 4.02 16.74
C GLN A 92 13.31 4.38 17.99
N ILE A 93 14.39 5.14 17.85
CA ILE A 93 15.22 5.57 18.99
C ILE A 93 14.45 6.55 19.86
N VAL A 94 13.89 7.61 19.26
CA VAL A 94 13.16 8.65 20.01
C VAL A 94 11.88 8.07 20.61
N GLY A 95 11.10 7.34 19.81
CA GLY A 95 9.88 6.67 20.27
C GLY A 95 10.16 5.62 21.34
N GLY A 96 11.22 4.83 21.18
CA GLY A 96 11.65 3.84 22.17
C GLY A 96 12.07 4.46 23.50
N LEU A 97 12.74 5.61 23.47
CA LEU A 97 13.13 6.34 24.68
C LEU A 97 11.90 6.91 25.41
N ILE A 98 10.98 7.55 24.68
CA ILE A 98 9.71 8.06 25.23
C ILE A 98 8.88 6.91 25.82
N PHE A 99 8.77 5.80 25.09
CA PHE A 99 8.10 4.58 25.56
C PHE A 99 8.76 4.03 26.83
N GLY A 100 10.09 3.98 26.88
CA GLY A 100 10.84 3.55 28.06
C GLY A 100 10.56 4.41 29.29
N ILE A 101 10.55 5.73 29.14
CA ILE A 101 10.17 6.67 30.22
C ILE A 101 8.74 6.39 30.69
N GLY A 102 7.80 6.26 29.75
CA GLY A 102 6.39 5.95 30.07
C GLY A 102 6.22 4.61 30.78
N PHE A 103 6.97 3.59 30.37
CA PHE A 103 6.95 2.26 30.99
C PHE A 103 7.51 2.29 32.42
N VAL A 104 8.60 3.03 32.67
CA VAL A 104 9.15 3.21 34.03
C VAL A 104 8.18 3.98 34.92
N MET A 105 7.56 5.05 34.41
CA MET A 105 6.63 5.88 35.18
C MET A 105 5.32 5.17 35.51
N SER A 106 4.75 4.45 34.54
CA SER A 106 3.47 3.75 34.72
C SER A 106 3.65 2.39 35.40
N GLY A 107 4.80 1.74 35.26
CA GLY A 107 5.00 0.36 35.68
C GLY A 107 4.23 -0.65 34.82
N TRP A 108 3.75 -0.23 33.65
CA TRP A 108 2.91 -1.02 32.74
C TRP A 108 3.35 -0.84 31.29
N CYS A 109 3.40 -1.93 30.53
CA CYS A 109 3.36 -1.84 29.07
C CYS A 109 1.90 -2.03 28.59
N PRO A 110 1.51 -1.51 27.41
CA PRO A 110 0.11 -1.52 26.98
C PRO A 110 -0.55 -2.90 27.03
N GLY A 111 0.15 -3.96 26.62
CA GLY A 111 -0.36 -5.33 26.68
C GLY A 111 -0.57 -5.84 28.11
N THR A 112 0.38 -5.57 29.01
CA THR A 112 0.23 -5.94 30.43
C THR A 112 -0.77 -5.08 31.18
N ALA A 113 -0.98 -3.84 30.74
CA ALA A 113 -2.00 -2.95 31.31
C ALA A 113 -3.41 -3.50 31.03
N ALA A 114 -3.65 -4.05 29.83
CA ALA A 114 -4.92 -4.73 29.53
C ALA A 114 -5.20 -5.91 30.48
N VAL A 115 -4.18 -6.73 30.76
CA VAL A 115 -4.27 -7.81 31.77
C VAL A 115 -4.48 -7.23 33.17
N GLY A 116 -3.75 -6.18 33.54
CA GLY A 116 -3.90 -5.51 34.82
C GLY A 116 -5.31 -4.98 35.08
N ILE A 117 -5.95 -4.39 34.05
CA ILE A 117 -7.36 -3.95 34.11
C ILE A 117 -8.28 -5.15 34.36
N ALA A 118 -8.06 -6.26 33.64
CA ALA A 118 -8.84 -7.48 33.85
C ALA A 118 -8.66 -8.06 35.27
N SER A 119 -7.47 -7.89 35.86
CA SER A 119 -7.19 -8.24 37.26
C SER A 119 -7.60 -7.16 38.27
N GLY A 120 -8.36 -6.13 37.85
CA GLY A 120 -8.96 -5.11 38.72
C GLY A 120 -8.02 -3.98 39.16
N LYS A 121 -6.93 -3.73 38.43
CA LYS A 121 -5.92 -2.73 38.80
C LYS A 121 -6.20 -1.36 38.19
N PHE A 122 -6.39 -0.38 39.07
CA PHE A 122 -6.76 0.98 38.68
C PHE A 122 -5.59 1.75 38.05
N ASP A 123 -4.35 1.50 38.48
CA ASP A 123 -3.15 2.05 37.87
C ASP A 123 -2.98 1.61 36.40
N ALA A 124 -3.37 0.37 36.08
CA ALA A 124 -3.39 -0.13 34.71
C ALA A 124 -4.43 0.57 33.83
N LEU A 125 -5.60 0.92 34.39
CA LEU A 125 -6.64 1.69 33.69
C LEU A 125 -6.14 3.08 33.30
N ILE A 126 -5.47 3.77 34.23
CA ILE A 126 -4.87 5.08 33.96
C ILE A 126 -3.84 4.97 32.82
N CYS A 127 -3.03 3.92 32.81
CA CYS A 127 -2.07 3.68 31.73
C CYS A 127 -2.74 3.51 30.35
N ILE A 128 -3.80 2.70 30.24
CA ILE A 128 -4.52 2.51 28.97
C ILE A 128 -5.20 3.79 28.51
N VAL A 129 -5.86 4.52 29.41
CA VAL A 129 -6.46 5.82 29.06
C VAL A 129 -5.38 6.79 28.58
N GLY A 130 -4.24 6.85 29.28
CA GLY A 130 -3.09 7.64 28.87
C GLY A 130 -2.53 7.23 27.50
N ALA A 131 -2.46 5.93 27.21
CA ALA A 131 -2.01 5.43 25.91
C ALA A 131 -2.99 5.79 24.78
N ILE A 132 -4.31 5.73 25.03
CA ILE A 132 -5.34 6.15 24.07
C ILE A 132 -5.22 7.65 23.81
N LEU A 133 -5.17 8.47 24.86
CA LEU A 133 -5.00 9.93 24.72
C LEU A 133 -3.70 10.29 24.01
N GLY A 134 -2.61 9.60 24.33
CA GLY A 134 -1.33 9.76 23.65
C GLY A 134 -1.39 9.40 22.16
N SER A 135 -2.11 8.33 21.80
CA SER A 135 -2.31 7.94 20.40
C SER A 135 -3.13 8.98 19.63
N ILE A 136 -4.18 9.54 20.25
CA ILE A 136 -4.98 10.61 19.65
C ILE A 136 -4.12 11.86 19.45
N LEU A 137 -3.38 12.25 20.49
CA LEU A 137 -2.47 13.41 20.42
C LEU A 137 -1.41 13.22 19.35
N PHE A 138 -0.82 12.03 19.23
CA PHE A 138 0.15 11.71 18.19
C PHE A 138 -0.46 11.83 16.79
N ASN A 139 -1.69 11.36 16.60
CA ASN A 139 -2.39 11.46 15.31
C ASN A 139 -2.66 12.92 14.92
N GLU A 140 -3.17 13.74 15.83
CA GLU A 140 -3.43 15.17 15.59
C GLU A 140 -2.14 15.97 15.33
N THR A 141 -1.06 15.62 16.03
CA THR A 141 0.24 16.28 15.88
C THR A 141 1.13 15.65 14.80
N PHE A 142 0.61 14.66 14.05
CA PHE A 142 1.41 13.89 13.10
C PHE A 142 2.04 14.77 12.02
N HIS A 143 1.36 15.84 11.58
CA HIS A 143 1.92 16.79 10.62
C HIS A 143 3.24 17.44 11.08
N LEU A 144 3.37 17.70 12.39
CA LEU A 144 4.58 18.26 13.01
C LEU A 144 5.66 17.18 13.23
N ILE A 145 5.24 15.94 13.52
CA ILE A 145 6.13 14.82 13.83
C ILE A 145 6.61 14.12 12.55
N LYS A 146 5.90 14.26 11.42
CA LYS A 146 6.23 13.61 10.14
C LYS A 146 7.71 13.72 9.74
N PRO A 147 8.38 14.89 9.83
CA PRO A 147 9.80 14.99 9.49
C PRO A 147 10.69 14.11 10.38
N LEU A 148 10.35 13.97 11.65
CA LEU A 148 11.05 13.09 12.59
C LEU A 148 10.71 11.61 12.33
N TYR A 149 9.45 11.33 11.96
CA TYR A 149 8.95 10.00 11.67
C TYR A 149 9.52 9.39 10.39
N THR A 150 9.88 10.21 9.39
CA THR A 150 10.51 9.72 8.15
C THR A 150 12.03 9.88 8.14
N ALA A 151 12.61 10.47 9.18
CA ALA A 151 14.06 10.67 9.25
C ALA A 151 14.79 9.33 9.48
N GLY A 152 15.77 9.05 8.64
CA GLY A 152 16.54 7.81 8.74
C GLY A 152 15.75 6.55 8.40
N ASP A 153 14.77 6.67 7.49
CA ASP A 153 14.12 5.54 6.85
C ASP A 153 15.15 4.76 6.03
N GLN A 154 15.25 3.45 6.29
CA GLN A 154 16.13 2.51 5.60
C GLN A 154 15.34 1.32 5.04
N GLY A 155 14.00 1.44 4.98
CA GLY A 155 13.15 0.35 4.52
C GLY A 155 13.28 -0.90 5.41
N VAL A 156 13.02 -2.07 4.86
CA VAL A 156 13.13 -3.33 5.62
C VAL A 156 14.59 -3.80 5.59
N LEU A 157 15.29 -3.63 6.71
CA LEU A 157 16.69 -4.00 6.85
C LEU A 157 16.84 -5.16 7.84
N PHE A 158 17.36 -6.29 7.38
CA PHE A 158 17.63 -7.43 8.24
C PHE A 158 19.03 -7.34 8.86
N LEU A 159 19.17 -7.83 10.09
CA LEU A 159 20.48 -7.98 10.74
C LEU A 159 21.45 -8.84 9.90
N SER A 160 20.94 -9.81 9.13
CA SER A 160 21.73 -10.61 8.20
C SER A 160 22.41 -9.75 7.14
N ASP A 161 21.72 -8.72 6.68
CA ASP A 161 22.12 -7.93 5.52
C ASP A 161 23.14 -6.87 5.94
N SER A 162 22.99 -6.30 7.15
CA SER A 162 23.96 -5.35 7.72
C SER A 162 25.30 -5.97 8.09
N PHE A 163 25.30 -7.21 8.57
CA PHE A 163 26.52 -7.91 9.00
C PHE A 163 27.07 -8.86 7.92
N HIS A 164 26.42 -8.96 6.76
CA HIS A 164 26.72 -9.93 5.71
C HIS A 164 26.80 -11.38 6.23
N LEU A 165 25.93 -11.73 7.16
CA LEU A 165 25.87 -13.06 7.79
C LEU A 165 24.66 -13.83 7.30
N SER A 166 24.75 -15.16 7.23
CA SER A 166 23.58 -15.98 6.90
C SER A 166 22.49 -15.84 7.97
N LYS A 167 21.21 -15.83 7.57
CA LYS A 167 20.07 -15.72 8.48
C LYS A 167 20.11 -16.77 9.60
N GLY A 168 20.53 -17.99 9.27
CA GLY A 168 20.74 -19.07 10.24
C GLY A 168 21.84 -18.78 11.26
N LEU A 169 22.95 -18.17 10.83
CA LEU A 169 24.05 -17.80 11.72
C LEU A 169 23.67 -16.62 12.63
N VAL A 170 22.93 -15.63 12.11
CA VAL A 170 22.38 -14.54 12.94
C VAL A 170 21.45 -15.10 14.02
N ALA A 171 20.52 -15.97 13.66
CA ALA A 171 19.60 -16.60 14.61
C ALA A 171 20.36 -17.43 15.67
N PHE A 172 21.43 -18.12 15.27
CA PHE A 172 22.30 -18.85 16.19
C PHE A 172 23.03 -17.93 17.17
N LEU A 173 23.71 -16.90 16.68
CA LEU A 173 24.40 -15.92 17.53
C LEU A 173 23.43 -15.22 18.48
N PHE A 174 22.26 -14.82 17.98
CA PHE A 174 21.23 -14.18 18.80
C PHE A 174 20.70 -15.11 19.89
N THR A 175 20.52 -16.40 19.58
CA THR A 175 20.13 -17.42 20.58
C THR A 175 21.21 -17.59 21.64
N LEU A 176 22.51 -17.58 21.27
CA LEU A 176 23.61 -17.61 22.24
C LEU A 176 23.61 -16.39 23.16
N VAL A 177 23.33 -15.20 22.63
CA VAL A 177 23.16 -13.98 23.44
C VAL A 177 22.00 -14.15 24.41
N GLY A 178 20.87 -14.71 23.96
CA GLY A 178 19.72 -15.03 24.80
C GLY A 178 20.04 -16.01 25.94
N ILE A 179 20.75 -17.10 25.62
CA ILE A 179 21.24 -18.06 26.63
C ILE A 179 22.14 -17.34 27.63
N GLY A 180 23.12 -16.56 27.16
CA GLY A 180 23.98 -15.75 28.03
C GLY A 180 23.18 -14.81 28.93
N ALA A 181 22.13 -14.17 28.40
CA ALA A 181 21.24 -13.29 29.13
C ALA A 181 20.47 -14.04 30.23
N PHE A 182 19.93 -15.23 29.95
CA PHE A 182 19.23 -16.03 30.97
C PHE A 182 20.13 -16.40 32.16
N TRP A 183 21.36 -16.84 31.88
CA TRP A 183 22.33 -17.16 32.92
C TRP A 183 22.83 -15.91 33.66
N GLY A 184 23.07 -14.82 32.93
CA GLY A 184 23.51 -13.54 33.49
C GLY A 184 22.47 -12.94 34.44
N VAL A 185 21.20 -12.99 34.03
CA VAL A 185 20.06 -12.52 34.83
C VAL A 185 19.91 -13.31 36.13
N GLU A 186 19.98 -14.63 36.09
CA GLU A 186 19.91 -15.47 37.30
C GLU A 186 21.06 -15.16 38.27
N LYS A 187 22.26 -14.91 37.74
CA LYS A 187 23.43 -14.52 38.52
C LYS A 187 23.24 -13.13 39.16
N ILE A 188 22.65 -12.19 38.44
CA ILE A 188 22.34 -10.85 38.96
C ILE A 188 21.28 -10.95 40.07
N GLU A 189 20.20 -11.69 39.86
CA GLU A 189 19.17 -11.89 40.89
C GLU A 189 19.73 -12.56 42.14
N GLN A 190 20.58 -13.59 41.99
CA GLN A 190 21.25 -14.22 43.13
C GLN A 190 22.10 -13.20 43.90
N LYS A 191 22.81 -12.31 43.19
CA LYS A 191 23.66 -11.30 43.81
C LYS A 191 22.85 -10.22 44.55
N VAL A 192 21.68 -9.84 44.03
CA VAL A 192 20.87 -8.74 44.57
C VAL A 192 19.89 -9.21 45.65
N THR A 193 19.25 -10.37 45.45
CA THR A 193 18.19 -10.88 46.34
C THR A 193 18.65 -12.06 47.21
N GLY A 194 19.84 -12.62 46.94
CA GLY A 194 20.38 -13.79 47.65
C GLY A 194 19.73 -15.11 47.23
N LYS A 195 18.73 -15.08 46.35
CA LYS A 195 18.01 -16.25 45.84
C LYS A 195 17.97 -16.20 44.33
N SER A 196 18.08 -17.37 43.71
CA SER A 196 17.81 -17.57 42.29
C SER A 196 17.02 -18.86 42.16
N GLU A 197 15.96 -18.83 41.38
CA GLU A 197 15.09 -19.99 41.18
C GLU A 197 15.75 -21.04 40.28
N TYR A 198 16.56 -20.63 39.29
CA TYR A 198 17.01 -21.52 38.24
C TYR A 198 18.53 -21.64 38.10
N LEU A 199 19.34 -20.81 38.77
CA LEU A 199 20.80 -20.90 38.68
C LEU A 199 21.28 -22.25 39.22
N GLY A 200 21.96 -23.02 38.37
CA GLY A 200 22.44 -24.36 38.71
C GLY A 200 21.39 -25.47 38.59
N SER A 201 20.12 -25.15 38.32
CA SER A 201 19.06 -26.14 38.09
C SER A 201 19.28 -26.96 36.82
N GLN A 202 18.75 -28.19 36.80
CA GLN A 202 18.72 -29.01 35.58
C GLN A 202 17.84 -28.41 34.49
N PHE A 203 16.80 -27.65 34.88
CA PHE A 203 15.92 -26.98 33.95
C PHE A 203 16.67 -25.98 33.09
N LEU A 204 17.42 -25.04 33.69
CA LEU A 204 18.13 -24.00 32.93
C LEU A 204 19.18 -24.60 31.99
N LYS A 205 19.89 -25.65 32.44
CA LYS A 205 20.86 -26.39 31.63
C LYS A 205 20.20 -27.06 30.42
N THR A 206 19.13 -27.81 30.67
CA THR A 206 18.39 -28.53 29.62
C THR A 206 17.74 -27.56 28.64
N PHE A 207 17.10 -26.50 29.14
CA PHE A 207 16.48 -25.46 28.34
C PHE A 207 17.50 -24.75 27.43
N SER A 208 18.65 -24.36 27.98
CA SER A 208 19.73 -23.73 27.20
C SER A 208 20.30 -24.67 26.15
N PHE A 209 20.47 -25.96 26.50
CA PHE A 209 20.94 -26.97 25.57
C PHE A 209 19.94 -27.22 24.44
N VAL A 210 18.65 -27.30 24.74
CA VAL A 210 17.59 -27.43 23.74
C VAL A 210 17.60 -26.24 22.79
N LEU A 211 17.59 -25.00 23.30
CA LEU A 211 17.67 -23.80 22.46
C LEU A 211 18.92 -23.80 21.56
N PHE A 212 20.06 -24.19 22.12
CA PHE A 212 21.30 -24.32 21.37
C PHE A 212 21.19 -25.34 20.23
N VAL A 213 20.64 -26.53 20.49
CA VAL A 213 20.47 -27.59 19.48
C VAL A 213 19.50 -27.15 18.38
N PHE A 214 18.38 -26.52 18.72
CA PHE A 214 17.43 -25.99 17.73
C PHE A 214 18.07 -24.87 16.90
N ALA A 215 18.78 -23.93 17.52
CA ALA A 215 19.45 -22.87 16.78
C ALA A 215 20.57 -23.41 15.87
N LEU A 216 21.33 -24.41 16.34
CA LEU A 216 22.36 -25.08 15.55
C LEU A 216 21.74 -25.83 14.37
N GLY A 217 20.65 -26.55 14.58
CA GLY A 217 19.90 -27.23 13.53
C GLY A 217 19.43 -26.27 12.44
N LEU A 218 18.88 -25.11 12.84
CA LEU A 218 18.51 -24.04 11.92
C LEU A 218 19.71 -23.46 11.15
N MET A 219 20.86 -23.30 11.80
CA MET A 219 22.08 -22.81 11.14
C MET A 219 22.50 -23.73 9.98
N PHE A 220 22.36 -25.05 10.13
CA PHE A 220 22.64 -26.01 9.05
C PHE A 220 21.56 -26.05 7.97
N ILE A 221 20.29 -25.91 8.35
CA ILE A 221 19.16 -25.92 7.40
C ILE A 221 19.11 -24.64 6.57
N SER A 222 19.40 -23.49 7.17
CA SER A 222 19.34 -22.17 6.53
C SER A 222 20.69 -21.64 6.03
N GLY A 223 21.79 -22.35 6.28
CA GLY A 223 23.16 -21.94 5.92
C GLY A 223 23.55 -22.25 4.47
N ASP A 224 22.76 -23.03 3.74
CA ASP A 224 23.03 -23.41 2.36
C ASP A 224 21.80 -23.08 1.49
N PRO A 225 21.81 -21.96 0.73
CA PRO A 225 20.68 -21.58 -0.13
C PRO A 225 20.35 -22.62 -1.20
N SER A 226 21.22 -23.62 -1.43
CA SER A 226 21.00 -24.73 -2.35
C SER A 226 20.36 -25.98 -1.72
N LYS A 227 20.22 -26.03 -0.39
CA LYS A 227 19.65 -27.17 0.36
C LYS A 227 18.36 -26.80 1.10
N SER A 228 17.44 -26.12 0.42
CA SER A 228 16.03 -26.29 0.80
C SER A 228 15.71 -27.77 0.63
N VAL A 229 15.61 -28.47 1.77
CA VAL A 229 15.27 -29.89 1.83
C VAL A 229 13.88 -30.05 1.21
N SER A 230 13.86 -30.37 -0.08
CA SER A 230 12.66 -30.64 -0.85
C SER A 230 12.10 -31.99 -0.42
N LEU A 231 11.29 -31.98 0.63
CA LEU A 231 10.52 -33.14 1.10
C LEU A 231 9.30 -33.48 0.21
N CYS A 232 9.14 -32.80 -0.93
CA CYS A 232 8.10 -33.09 -1.91
C CYS A 232 8.73 -33.54 -3.23
N PRO A 233 8.79 -34.86 -3.54
CA PRO A 233 9.35 -35.36 -4.79
C PRO A 233 8.46 -35.11 -6.03
N PHE A 234 7.33 -34.40 -5.89
CA PHE A 234 6.29 -34.32 -6.93
C PHE A 234 6.26 -33.02 -7.75
N LEU A 235 7.18 -32.08 -7.55
CA LEU A 235 7.25 -30.84 -8.35
C LEU A 235 8.64 -30.65 -8.97
N LYS A 236 9.12 -31.68 -9.65
CA LYS A 236 10.38 -31.62 -10.41
C LYS A 236 10.11 -31.42 -11.89
N GLN A 237 9.59 -30.24 -12.23
CA GLN A 237 9.55 -29.79 -13.62
C GLN A 237 9.53 -28.26 -13.72
N THR A 238 10.56 -27.63 -13.20
CA THR A 238 10.96 -26.29 -13.64
C THR A 238 12.47 -26.29 -13.76
N GLN A 239 12.95 -25.87 -14.94
CA GLN A 239 14.38 -25.74 -15.21
C GLN A 239 15.02 -24.84 -14.15
N PRO A 240 16.25 -25.12 -13.70
CA PRO A 240 16.92 -24.29 -12.71
C PRO A 240 17.15 -22.89 -13.30
N ILE A 241 16.40 -21.91 -12.81
CA ILE A 241 16.66 -20.49 -13.04
C ILE A 241 17.98 -20.18 -12.33
N SER A 242 18.97 -19.66 -13.05
CA SER A 242 20.25 -19.24 -12.47
C SER A 242 20.01 -18.09 -11.49
N LEU A 243 20.36 -18.26 -10.21
CA LEU A 243 20.19 -17.23 -9.17
C LEU A 243 20.81 -15.86 -9.53
N SER A 244 21.83 -15.85 -10.41
CA SER A 244 22.46 -14.63 -10.93
C SER A 244 21.55 -13.81 -11.86
N SER A 245 20.69 -14.46 -12.65
CA SER A 245 19.78 -13.74 -13.57
C SER A 245 18.63 -13.07 -12.83
N GLU A 246 18.17 -13.64 -11.71
CA GLU A 246 17.07 -13.03 -10.93
C GLU A 246 17.57 -11.84 -10.10
N GLN A 247 18.82 -11.85 -9.63
CA GLN A 247 19.43 -10.70 -8.97
C GLN A 247 19.63 -9.53 -9.94
N ASP A 248 20.13 -9.80 -11.15
CA ASP A 248 20.28 -8.80 -12.21
C ASP A 248 18.92 -8.21 -12.61
N LEU A 249 17.88 -9.05 -12.68
CA LEU A 249 16.52 -8.60 -12.91
C LEU A 249 16.03 -7.59 -11.86
N LEU A 250 16.19 -7.93 -10.58
CA LEU A 250 15.73 -7.10 -9.48
C LEU A 250 16.52 -5.80 -9.37
N GLN A 251 17.83 -5.85 -9.63
CA GLN A 251 18.67 -4.65 -9.66
C GLN A 251 18.20 -3.67 -10.76
N ARG A 252 17.92 -4.16 -11.98
CA ARG A 252 17.40 -3.32 -13.07
C ARG A 252 16.04 -2.71 -12.76
N VAL A 253 15.19 -3.40 -11.99
CA VAL A 253 13.90 -2.87 -11.53
C VAL A 253 14.11 -1.77 -10.48
N GLU A 254 15.03 -1.96 -9.53
CA GLU A 254 15.36 -0.96 -8.51
C GLU A 254 16.00 0.30 -9.11
N GLU A 255 16.88 0.11 -10.10
CA GLU A 255 17.59 1.17 -10.82
C GLU A 255 16.75 1.83 -11.93
N ALA A 256 15.49 1.43 -12.10
CA ALA A 256 14.59 1.99 -13.11
C ALA A 256 15.06 1.77 -14.57
N GLU A 257 15.93 0.80 -14.83
CA GLU A 257 16.50 0.51 -16.15
C GLU A 257 15.59 -0.34 -17.06
N ASP A 258 14.40 -0.70 -16.57
CA ASP A 258 13.47 -1.58 -17.24
C ASP A 258 12.25 -0.87 -17.84
N HIS A 259 12.17 0.44 -17.69
CA HIS A 259 11.11 1.28 -18.26
C HIS A 259 11.64 2.40 -19.14
N ILE A 260 10.72 2.98 -19.90
CA ILE A 260 10.94 4.18 -20.69
C ILE A 260 9.89 5.22 -20.32
N GLU A 261 10.33 6.46 -20.11
CA GLU A 261 9.44 7.56 -19.80
C GLU A 261 8.61 7.97 -21.04
N PRO A 262 7.34 8.39 -20.88
CA PRO A 262 6.48 8.80 -22.00
C PRO A 262 7.08 9.90 -22.88
N GLU A 263 7.78 10.86 -22.28
CA GLU A 263 8.43 11.96 -22.98
C GLU A 263 9.60 11.46 -23.82
N GLU A 264 10.41 10.55 -23.28
CA GLU A 264 11.52 9.94 -24.02
C GLU A 264 11.00 9.09 -25.19
N LEU A 265 9.96 8.28 -24.94
CA LEU A 265 9.32 7.50 -25.98
C LEU A 265 8.75 8.43 -27.08
N SER A 266 8.12 9.54 -26.70
CA SER A 266 7.58 10.52 -27.64
C SER A 266 8.66 11.17 -28.49
N ASP A 267 9.76 11.63 -27.88
CA ASP A 267 10.90 12.22 -28.58
C ASP A 267 11.54 11.22 -29.57
N ARG A 268 11.66 9.94 -29.18
CA ARG A 268 12.18 8.86 -30.05
C ARG A 268 11.27 8.55 -31.24
N LEU A 269 9.95 8.56 -31.03
CA LEU A 269 8.97 8.31 -32.09
C LEU A 269 8.87 9.48 -33.07
N VAL A 270 8.92 10.72 -32.58
CA VAL A 270 8.91 11.93 -33.43
C VAL A 270 10.20 12.05 -34.24
N SER A 271 11.35 11.74 -33.64
CA SER A 271 12.65 11.76 -34.33
C SER A 271 12.85 10.62 -35.33
N GLY A 272 11.92 9.66 -35.42
CA GLY A 272 12.01 8.53 -36.35
C GLY A 272 13.13 7.56 -36.02
N SER A 273 13.45 7.39 -34.72
CA SER A 273 14.52 6.51 -34.26
C SER A 273 14.35 5.08 -34.79
N GLN A 274 15.32 4.60 -35.58
CA GLN A 274 15.29 3.24 -36.11
C GLN A 274 15.62 2.21 -35.03
N GLY A 275 14.92 1.07 -35.04
CA GLY A 275 15.16 -0.02 -34.10
C GLY A 275 14.31 0.02 -32.82
N LEU A 276 13.21 0.79 -32.77
CA LEU A 276 12.21 0.74 -31.72
C LEU A 276 10.96 -0.02 -32.20
N LEU A 277 10.55 -1.06 -31.47
CA LEU A 277 9.28 -1.77 -31.65
C LEU A 277 8.36 -1.46 -30.47
N LEU A 278 7.27 -0.75 -30.72
CA LEU A 278 6.26 -0.45 -29.72
C LEU A 278 5.14 -1.50 -29.77
N VAL A 279 4.82 -2.11 -28.64
CA VAL A 279 3.87 -3.24 -28.56
C VAL A 279 2.74 -2.92 -27.58
N ASP A 280 1.52 -2.93 -28.09
CA ASP A 280 0.30 -2.81 -27.30
C ASP A 280 -0.20 -4.20 -26.91
N VAL A 281 -0.24 -4.51 -25.61
CA VAL A 281 -0.66 -5.83 -25.12
C VAL A 281 -2.14 -5.93 -24.79
N ARG A 282 -2.94 -4.90 -25.10
CA ARG A 282 -4.38 -4.86 -24.83
C ARG A 282 -5.18 -5.68 -25.85
N PRO A 283 -6.43 -6.05 -25.52
CA PRO A 283 -7.38 -6.61 -26.48
C PRO A 283 -7.55 -5.76 -27.74
N GLN A 284 -7.73 -6.41 -28.89
CA GLN A 284 -7.84 -5.77 -30.21
C GLN A 284 -8.91 -4.68 -30.28
N ASN A 285 -10.03 -4.82 -29.56
CA ASN A 285 -11.09 -3.84 -29.49
C ASN A 285 -10.65 -2.53 -28.81
N GLU A 286 -9.75 -2.58 -27.83
CA GLU A 286 -9.19 -1.40 -27.18
C GLU A 286 -8.14 -0.74 -28.06
N TYR A 287 -7.24 -1.54 -28.64
CA TYR A 287 -6.24 -1.07 -29.60
C TYR A 287 -6.90 -0.34 -30.79
N SER A 288 -7.99 -0.90 -31.33
CA SER A 288 -8.69 -0.30 -32.49
C SER A 288 -9.40 1.02 -32.15
N ARG A 289 -9.73 1.29 -30.88
CA ARG A 289 -10.32 2.56 -30.46
C ARG A 289 -9.28 3.67 -30.41
N PHE A 290 -8.15 3.37 -29.79
CA PHE A 290 -7.01 4.29 -29.69
C PHE A 290 -5.76 3.51 -29.29
N HIS A 291 -4.66 3.76 -29.98
CA HIS A 291 -3.34 3.21 -29.68
C HIS A 291 -2.28 4.25 -30.05
N ILE A 292 -1.07 4.10 -29.51
CA ILE A 292 0.04 4.99 -29.85
C ILE A 292 0.44 4.75 -31.30
N LYS A 293 0.60 5.82 -32.07
CA LYS A 293 0.95 5.75 -33.49
C LYS A 293 2.24 4.93 -33.68
N GLY A 294 2.17 3.90 -34.53
CA GLY A 294 3.29 2.99 -34.78
C GLY A 294 3.37 1.77 -33.86
N ALA A 295 2.46 1.63 -32.87
CA ALA A 295 2.38 0.44 -32.04
C ALA A 295 1.80 -0.76 -32.82
N VAL A 296 2.30 -1.96 -32.54
CA VAL A 296 1.75 -3.24 -33.02
C VAL A 296 0.95 -3.89 -31.89
N ASN A 297 -0.24 -4.41 -32.19
CA ASN A 297 -1.01 -5.14 -31.20
C ASN A 297 -0.56 -6.61 -31.10
N ILE A 298 -0.08 -7.02 -29.94
CA ILE A 298 0.30 -8.41 -29.64
C ILE A 298 -0.27 -8.78 -28.29
N LEU A 299 -1.20 -9.74 -28.25
CA LEU A 299 -1.82 -10.17 -27.00
C LEU A 299 -0.79 -10.87 -26.09
N LEU A 300 -0.94 -10.70 -24.77
CA LEU A 300 -0.07 -11.31 -23.75
C LEU A 300 0.23 -12.81 -23.98
N PRO A 301 -0.76 -13.68 -24.33
CA PRO A 301 -0.49 -15.11 -24.52
C PRO A 301 0.46 -15.41 -25.68
N ASP A 302 0.48 -14.55 -26.70
CA ASP A 302 1.24 -14.76 -27.95
C ASP A 302 2.59 -14.02 -27.93
N LEU A 303 2.84 -13.22 -26.90
CA LEU A 303 3.93 -12.26 -26.84
C LEU A 303 5.31 -12.92 -26.94
N SER A 304 5.56 -14.01 -26.23
CA SER A 304 6.86 -14.70 -26.27
C SER A 304 7.17 -15.29 -27.64
N VAL A 305 6.16 -15.87 -28.29
CA VAL A 305 6.31 -16.49 -29.62
C VAL A 305 6.55 -15.41 -30.67
N GLN A 306 5.74 -14.35 -30.69
CA GLN A 306 5.84 -13.31 -31.71
C GLN A 306 7.08 -12.43 -31.54
N LEU A 307 7.54 -12.18 -30.31
CA LEU A 307 8.75 -11.39 -30.07
C LEU A 307 10.04 -12.17 -30.26
N THR A 308 10.00 -13.50 -30.45
CA THR A 308 11.22 -14.32 -30.62
C THR A 308 12.13 -13.81 -31.74
N ALA A 309 11.58 -13.26 -32.82
CA ALA A 309 12.35 -12.67 -33.92
C ALA A 309 13.09 -11.38 -33.54
N TYR A 310 12.63 -10.66 -32.52
CA TYR A 310 13.17 -9.40 -32.01
C TYR A 310 14.02 -9.58 -30.74
N LYS A 311 14.31 -10.83 -30.36
CA LYS A 311 15.06 -11.14 -29.14
C LYS A 311 16.46 -10.54 -29.21
N ASN A 312 16.77 -9.64 -28.28
CA ASN A 312 18.05 -8.93 -28.18
C ASN A 312 18.41 -8.12 -29.45
N GLN A 313 17.42 -7.71 -30.23
CA GLN A 313 17.58 -6.88 -31.44
C GLN A 313 16.69 -5.64 -31.35
N GLY A 314 17.31 -4.45 -31.41
CA GLY A 314 16.59 -3.19 -31.19
C GLY A 314 16.02 -3.07 -29.78
N MET A 315 15.12 -2.13 -29.56
CA MET A 315 14.41 -1.89 -28.31
C MET A 315 12.94 -2.26 -28.49
N VAL A 316 12.40 -3.10 -27.60
CA VAL A 316 10.97 -3.44 -27.58
C VAL A 316 10.33 -2.77 -26.37
N VAL A 317 9.30 -1.95 -26.58
CA VAL A 317 8.59 -1.27 -25.49
C VAL A 317 7.17 -1.83 -25.40
N LEU A 318 6.82 -2.40 -24.25
CA LEU A 318 5.50 -2.94 -23.95
C LEU A 318 4.65 -1.89 -23.25
N TYR A 319 3.38 -1.75 -23.65
CA TYR A 319 2.43 -0.94 -22.90
C TYR A 319 1.02 -1.52 -22.90
N SER A 320 0.25 -1.14 -21.88
CA SER A 320 -1.19 -1.39 -21.74
C SER A 320 -1.85 -0.10 -21.23
N ASN A 321 -3.07 -0.15 -20.67
CA ASN A 321 -3.67 1.05 -20.08
C ASN A 321 -2.83 1.56 -18.89
N GLY A 322 -2.31 0.64 -18.07
CA GLY A 322 -1.31 0.91 -17.02
C GLY A 322 -0.13 -0.07 -17.06
N MET A 323 0.69 -0.08 -16.01
CA MET A 323 2.00 -0.77 -15.99
C MET A 323 1.96 -2.25 -15.62
N THR A 324 0.93 -2.73 -14.92
CA THR A 324 0.94 -4.06 -14.26
C THR A 324 1.18 -5.22 -15.22
N HIS A 325 0.41 -5.30 -16.31
CA HIS A 325 0.53 -6.40 -17.27
C HIS A 325 1.81 -6.32 -18.13
N PRO A 326 2.21 -5.14 -18.66
CA PRO A 326 3.51 -4.98 -19.32
C PRO A 326 4.70 -5.36 -18.45
N ALA A 327 4.69 -5.00 -17.16
CA ALA A 327 5.74 -5.37 -16.21
C ALA A 327 5.85 -6.90 -16.08
N GLN A 328 4.75 -7.57 -15.75
CA GLN A 328 4.71 -9.04 -15.65
C GLN A 328 5.17 -9.74 -16.94
N ALA A 329 4.79 -9.19 -18.10
CA ALA A 329 5.18 -9.70 -19.40
C ALA A 329 6.69 -9.54 -19.67
N ARG A 330 7.25 -8.35 -19.37
CA ARG A 330 8.68 -8.06 -19.47
C ARG A 330 9.50 -9.01 -18.59
N ASP A 331 9.11 -9.21 -17.34
CA ASP A 331 9.78 -10.14 -16.41
C ASP A 331 9.82 -11.56 -16.95
N SER A 332 8.69 -12.01 -17.50
CA SER A 332 8.57 -13.33 -18.11
C SER A 332 9.47 -13.48 -19.33
N LEU A 333 9.56 -12.45 -20.18
CA LEU A 333 10.44 -12.42 -21.35
C LEU A 333 11.92 -12.37 -20.93
N TYR A 334 12.26 -11.60 -19.89
CA TYR A 334 13.62 -11.55 -19.38
C TYR A 334 14.11 -12.94 -18.92
N ARG A 335 13.27 -13.68 -18.17
CA ARG A 335 13.60 -15.07 -17.77
C ARG A 335 13.73 -16.02 -18.96
N GLN A 336 13.18 -15.67 -20.13
CA GLN A 336 13.36 -16.38 -21.39
C GLN A 336 14.58 -15.89 -22.20
N GLY A 337 15.35 -14.93 -21.66
CA GLY A 337 16.59 -14.41 -22.21
C GLY A 337 16.46 -13.18 -23.10
N PHE A 338 15.36 -12.42 -22.96
CA PHE A 338 15.19 -11.12 -23.61
C PHE A 338 15.76 -10.00 -22.73
N ASN A 339 16.78 -9.29 -23.20
CA ASN A 339 17.41 -8.19 -22.46
C ASN A 339 16.99 -6.80 -22.95
N ASN A 340 16.32 -6.74 -24.10
CA ASN A 340 15.98 -5.52 -24.84
C ASN A 340 14.49 -5.14 -24.76
N VAL A 341 13.78 -5.67 -23.76
CA VAL A 341 12.35 -5.41 -23.55
C VAL A 341 12.18 -4.47 -22.37
N TYR A 342 11.45 -3.39 -22.58
CA TYR A 342 11.17 -2.32 -21.63
C TYR A 342 9.65 -2.14 -21.51
N LEU A 343 9.19 -1.51 -20.44
CA LEU A 343 7.78 -1.12 -20.28
C LEU A 343 7.60 0.39 -20.34
N LEU A 344 6.46 0.87 -20.80
CA LEU A 344 6.13 2.30 -20.79
C LEU A 344 5.65 2.73 -19.39
N THR A 345 6.34 3.70 -18.77
CA THR A 345 5.94 4.24 -17.47
C THR A 345 4.51 4.78 -17.53
N ASP A 346 3.71 4.45 -16.52
CA ASP A 346 2.28 4.79 -16.39
C ASP A 346 1.38 4.30 -17.55
N GLY A 347 1.91 3.49 -18.47
CA GLY A 347 1.19 2.94 -19.61
C GLY A 347 0.61 4.01 -20.55
N LEU A 348 -0.50 3.66 -21.19
CA LEU A 348 -1.21 4.56 -22.11
C LEU A 348 -1.85 5.73 -21.37
N ASP A 349 -2.36 5.51 -20.16
CA ASP A 349 -2.99 6.57 -19.37
C ASP A 349 -1.97 7.67 -19.03
N GLY A 350 -0.77 7.29 -18.61
CA GLY A 350 0.34 8.21 -18.40
C GLY A 350 0.83 8.90 -19.66
N PHE A 351 0.91 8.17 -20.77
CA PHE A 351 1.25 8.75 -22.07
C PHE A 351 0.23 9.82 -22.51
N VAL A 352 -1.06 9.54 -22.32
CA VAL A 352 -2.12 10.50 -22.63
C VAL A 352 -2.02 11.71 -21.71
N ASP A 353 -1.84 11.52 -20.40
CA ASP A 353 -1.77 12.64 -19.45
C ASP A 353 -0.51 13.50 -19.63
N ARG A 354 0.66 12.89 -19.84
CA ARG A 354 1.96 13.58 -19.90
C ARG A 354 2.36 14.08 -21.28
N CYS A 355 1.98 13.39 -22.36
CA CYS A 355 2.41 13.76 -23.71
C CYS A 355 1.27 14.30 -24.58
N LEU A 356 0.03 13.82 -24.39
CA LEU A 356 -1.10 14.22 -25.24
C LEU A 356 -2.04 15.22 -24.61
N LYS A 357 -2.12 15.35 -23.29
CA LYS A 357 -3.03 16.31 -22.63
C LYS A 357 -2.60 17.75 -22.91
N PRO A 358 -3.49 18.59 -23.46
CA PRO A 358 -3.14 19.96 -23.78
C PRO A 358 -2.82 20.72 -22.50
N VAL A 359 -1.90 21.69 -22.61
CA VAL A 359 -1.46 22.50 -21.47
C VAL A 359 -2.63 23.23 -20.79
N SER A 360 -3.67 23.61 -21.55
CA SER A 360 -4.88 24.24 -21.03
C SER A 360 -5.73 23.38 -20.09
N LEU A 361 -5.58 22.05 -20.13
CA LEU A 361 -6.33 21.11 -19.28
C LEU A 361 -5.53 20.64 -18.06
N ARG A 362 -4.34 21.20 -17.83
CA ARG A 362 -3.51 20.87 -16.67
C ARG A 362 -3.76 21.84 -15.52
N SER A 363 -3.74 21.31 -14.30
CA SER A 363 -3.96 22.06 -13.07
C SER A 363 -2.78 22.93 -12.67
N GLU A 364 -1.57 22.58 -13.11
CA GLU A 364 -0.34 23.29 -12.77
C GLU A 364 0.25 24.00 -13.99
N PRO A 365 0.86 25.19 -13.81
CA PRO A 365 1.53 25.90 -14.89
C PRO A 365 2.73 25.09 -15.39
N VAL A 366 2.75 24.84 -16.70
CA VAL A 366 3.83 24.10 -17.36
C VAL A 366 4.89 25.08 -17.88
N PRO A 367 6.20 24.79 -17.72
CA PRO A 367 7.27 25.60 -18.32
C PRO A 367 7.10 25.78 -19.85
N ALA A 368 7.53 26.94 -20.37
CA ALA A 368 7.34 27.29 -21.78
C ALA A 368 8.00 26.30 -22.76
N GLU A 369 9.19 25.78 -22.40
CA GLU A 369 9.91 24.78 -23.19
C GLU A 369 9.13 23.44 -23.28
N PHE A 370 8.55 23.01 -22.17
CA PHE A 370 7.74 21.78 -22.13
C PHE A 370 6.38 21.95 -22.83
N THR A 371 5.83 23.17 -22.83
CA THR A 371 4.62 23.53 -23.58
C THR A 371 4.81 23.33 -25.08
N GLN A 372 5.97 23.75 -25.60
CA GLN A 372 6.31 23.54 -27.01
C GLN A 372 6.39 22.06 -27.35
N LYS A 373 7.09 21.26 -26.54
CA LYS A 373 7.19 19.81 -26.72
C LYS A 373 5.83 19.10 -26.73
N ILE A 374 4.94 19.44 -25.79
CA ILE A 374 3.58 18.87 -25.75
C ILE A 374 2.82 19.16 -27.05
N ASN A 375 2.96 20.36 -27.60
CA ASN A 375 2.29 20.73 -28.85
C ASN A 375 2.85 19.93 -30.04
N GLU A 376 4.18 19.78 -30.12
CA GLU A 376 4.86 18.96 -31.15
C GLU A 376 4.45 17.48 -31.09
N TRP A 377 4.44 16.89 -29.88
CA TRP A 377 3.98 15.51 -29.69
C TRP A 377 2.51 15.35 -30.09
N ARG A 378 1.63 16.28 -29.65
CA ARG A 378 0.22 16.27 -30.02
C ARG A 378 0.02 16.36 -31.54
N GLU A 379 0.77 17.22 -32.22
CA GLU A 379 0.71 17.33 -33.68
C GLU A 379 1.14 16.01 -34.35
N TYR A 380 2.20 15.38 -33.87
CA TYR A 380 2.66 14.10 -34.46
C TYR A 380 1.68 12.94 -34.25
N PHE A 381 1.14 12.80 -33.03
CA PHE A 381 0.27 11.68 -32.64
C PHE A 381 -1.20 11.89 -32.99
N LEU A 382 -1.69 13.13 -32.99
CA LEU A 382 -3.11 13.47 -33.22
C LEU A 382 -3.34 14.26 -34.52
N GLY A 383 -2.30 14.87 -35.10
CA GLY A 383 -2.38 15.74 -36.29
C GLY A 383 -2.63 15.03 -37.62
N GLY A 384 -3.07 13.76 -37.60
CA GLY A 384 -3.61 13.06 -38.76
C GLY A 384 -5.08 13.43 -39.07
N THR A 385 -5.70 14.26 -38.25
CA THR A 385 -6.99 14.89 -38.56
C THR A 385 -6.69 16.31 -39.01
N GLU A 386 -6.66 16.56 -40.32
CA GLU A 386 -6.92 17.91 -40.83
C GLU A 386 -8.31 18.31 -40.32
N VAL A 387 -8.35 18.97 -39.16
CA VAL A 387 -9.45 19.88 -38.88
C VAL A 387 -9.14 21.07 -39.77
N GLN A 388 -9.70 21.07 -40.98
CA GLN A 388 -9.90 22.31 -41.71
C GLN A 388 -10.52 23.27 -40.70
N ASN A 389 -9.78 24.35 -40.38
CA ASN A 389 -10.29 25.47 -39.60
C ASN A 389 -11.34 26.20 -40.43
N ASN A 390 -12.46 25.55 -40.72
CA ASN A 390 -13.71 26.20 -41.08
C ASN A 390 -14.31 26.69 -39.76
N VAL A 391 -13.79 27.83 -39.31
CA VAL A 391 -14.30 28.61 -38.17
C VAL A 391 -15.79 28.94 -38.34
N GLU A 392 -16.35 28.80 -39.54
CA GLU A 392 -17.77 28.99 -39.83
C GLU A 392 -18.68 27.83 -39.36
N GLU A 393 -18.24 26.56 -39.31
CA GLU A 393 -19.13 25.45 -38.93
C GLU A 393 -19.14 25.14 -37.43
N LEU A 394 -18.07 25.45 -36.69
CA LEU A 394 -18.03 25.35 -35.21
C LEU A 394 -18.94 26.37 -34.52
N SER A 395 -19.41 27.40 -35.24
CA SER A 395 -20.42 28.33 -34.75
C SER A 395 -21.83 27.71 -34.61
N LYS A 396 -22.05 26.50 -35.15
CA LYS A 396 -23.36 25.82 -35.14
C LYS A 396 -23.45 24.64 -34.16
N LEU A 397 -22.37 24.26 -33.48
CA LEU A 397 -22.39 23.24 -32.43
C LEU A 397 -22.24 23.92 -31.07
N THR A 398 -23.35 24.41 -30.51
CA THR A 398 -23.45 24.87 -29.13
C THR A 398 -23.34 23.68 -28.16
N PHE A 399 -22.11 23.24 -27.87
CA PHE A 399 -21.84 22.53 -26.62
C PHE A 399 -21.83 23.57 -25.49
N LYS A 400 -22.93 23.65 -24.72
CA LYS A 400 -22.97 24.45 -23.49
C LYS A 400 -22.25 23.68 -22.38
N VAL A 401 -20.94 23.90 -22.23
CA VAL A 401 -20.24 23.56 -20.99
C VAL A 401 -21.02 24.20 -19.82
N PRO A 402 -21.32 23.49 -18.71
CA PRO A 402 -22.02 24.08 -17.57
C PRO A 402 -21.25 25.31 -17.10
N ALA A 403 -21.84 26.49 -17.28
CA ALA A 403 -21.19 27.75 -16.94
C ALA A 403 -21.06 27.88 -15.42
N LEU A 404 -19.90 28.33 -14.94
CA LEU A 404 -19.78 28.85 -13.58
C LEU A 404 -20.67 30.09 -13.46
N ILE A 405 -21.50 30.12 -12.43
CA ILE A 405 -22.46 31.20 -12.19
C ILE A 405 -21.88 32.13 -11.14
N ASP A 406 -21.92 33.43 -11.44
CA ASP A 406 -21.55 34.48 -10.49
C ASP A 406 -22.57 34.56 -9.33
N THR A 407 -22.08 34.82 -8.12
CA THR A 407 -22.91 34.92 -6.91
C THR A 407 -23.93 36.06 -6.99
N GLN A 408 -23.59 37.16 -7.68
CA GLN A 408 -24.49 38.27 -7.94
C GLN A 408 -25.64 37.84 -8.86
N TRP A 409 -25.35 37.10 -9.92
CA TRP A 409 -26.38 36.57 -10.81
C TRP A 409 -27.33 35.66 -10.04
N LEU A 410 -26.82 34.76 -9.20
CA LEU A 410 -27.66 33.86 -8.42
C LEU A 410 -28.56 34.64 -7.45
N SER A 411 -28.02 35.67 -6.78
CA SER A 411 -28.79 36.54 -5.90
C SER A 411 -29.96 37.22 -6.63
N GLU A 412 -29.77 37.65 -7.88
CA GLU A 412 -30.80 38.31 -8.69
C GLU A 412 -31.83 37.34 -9.30
N ASN A 413 -31.49 36.05 -9.42
CA ASN A 413 -32.26 35.08 -10.20
C ASN A 413 -32.83 33.89 -9.39
N HIS A 414 -32.42 33.68 -8.13
CA HIS A 414 -32.82 32.53 -7.32
C HIS A 414 -34.33 32.40 -7.05
N THR A 415 -35.09 33.50 -7.17
CA THR A 415 -36.55 33.51 -6.96
C THR A 415 -37.35 33.19 -8.22
N LYS A 416 -36.69 33.08 -9.38
CA LYS A 416 -37.37 32.77 -10.64
C LYS A 416 -37.85 31.31 -10.64
N PRO A 417 -39.09 31.03 -11.09
CA PRO A 417 -39.68 29.69 -10.98
C PRO A 417 -38.97 28.64 -11.83
N ASN A 418 -38.31 29.07 -12.90
CA ASN A 418 -37.50 28.24 -13.80
C ASN A 418 -36.04 28.09 -13.33
N VAL A 419 -35.66 28.60 -12.16
CA VAL A 419 -34.32 28.40 -11.58
C VAL A 419 -34.44 27.38 -10.45
N LYS A 420 -33.75 26.26 -10.56
CA LYS A 420 -33.75 25.18 -9.56
C LYS A 420 -32.38 25.09 -8.93
N ILE A 421 -32.30 25.28 -7.62
CA ILE A 421 -31.02 25.26 -6.90
C ILE A 421 -30.89 23.91 -6.20
N LEU A 422 -29.85 23.15 -6.55
CA LEU A 422 -29.51 21.89 -5.89
C LEU A 422 -28.27 22.11 -5.03
N ASP A 423 -28.41 21.90 -3.73
CA ASP A 423 -27.31 21.97 -2.78
C ASP A 423 -26.74 20.57 -2.56
N LEU A 424 -25.47 20.40 -2.96
CA LEU A 424 -24.74 19.13 -2.95
C LEU A 424 -23.89 18.96 -1.69
N ARG A 425 -23.92 19.94 -0.78
CA ARG A 425 -23.19 19.87 0.48
C ARG A 425 -23.78 18.83 1.42
N SER A 426 -23.02 18.49 2.45
CA SER A 426 -23.48 17.54 3.45
C SER A 426 -24.76 18.04 4.14
N GLN A 427 -25.65 17.12 4.54
CA GLN A 427 -26.90 17.49 5.21
C GLN A 427 -26.68 18.38 6.46
N PRO A 428 -25.65 18.16 7.30
CA PRO A 428 -25.34 19.08 8.40
C PRO A 428 -25.00 20.51 7.96
N GLU A 429 -24.25 20.68 6.87
CA GLU A 429 -23.91 22.00 6.34
C GLU A 429 -25.15 22.71 5.81
N TYR A 430 -25.99 22.01 5.05
CA TYR A 430 -27.26 22.52 4.55
C TYR A 430 -28.20 22.98 5.67
N ASN A 431 -28.28 22.20 6.75
CA ASN A 431 -29.12 22.50 7.91
C ASN A 431 -28.61 23.73 8.68
N THR A 432 -27.31 24.00 8.63
CA THR A 432 -26.68 25.15 9.28
C THR A 432 -26.96 26.43 8.48
N SER A 433 -26.81 26.38 7.17
CA SER A 433 -27.17 27.46 6.26
C SER A 433 -27.36 26.92 4.84
N HIS A 434 -28.35 27.45 4.13
CA HIS A 434 -28.60 27.13 2.72
C HIS A 434 -29.22 28.32 1.99
N ILE A 435 -29.15 28.28 0.66
CA ILE A 435 -29.76 29.30 -0.19
C ILE A 435 -31.29 29.10 -0.14
N PRO A 436 -32.09 30.15 0.10
CA PRO A 436 -33.55 30.02 0.12
C PRO A 436 -34.09 29.43 -1.19
N GLY A 437 -34.93 28.40 -1.07
CA GLY A 437 -35.49 27.70 -2.23
C GLY A 437 -34.58 26.63 -2.85
N SER A 438 -33.38 26.41 -2.30
CA SER A 438 -32.54 25.26 -2.67
C SER A 438 -33.08 23.94 -2.13
N LEU A 439 -32.66 22.85 -2.78
CA LEU A 439 -32.98 21.48 -2.40
C LEU A 439 -31.69 20.74 -2.07
N ALA A 440 -31.59 20.18 -0.87
CA ALA A 440 -30.49 19.31 -0.48
C ALA A 440 -30.56 17.99 -1.25
N ILE A 441 -29.47 17.64 -1.94
CA ILE A 441 -29.35 16.35 -2.62
C ILE A 441 -27.94 15.78 -2.49
N SER A 442 -27.84 14.54 -2.03
CA SER A 442 -26.57 13.82 -2.01
C SER A 442 -26.16 13.44 -3.45
N PRO A 443 -24.94 13.77 -3.90
CA PRO A 443 -24.39 13.32 -5.18
C PRO A 443 -24.40 11.79 -5.32
N GLU A 444 -24.28 11.07 -4.21
CA GLU A 444 -24.31 9.60 -4.18
C GLU A 444 -25.68 9.03 -4.58
N SER A 445 -26.76 9.81 -4.51
CA SER A 445 -28.10 9.39 -4.98
C SER A 445 -28.16 9.11 -6.49
N PHE A 446 -27.20 9.64 -7.25
CA PHE A 446 -27.09 9.46 -8.70
C PHE A 446 -26.10 8.37 -9.11
N ARG A 447 -25.44 7.73 -8.13
CA ARG A 447 -24.46 6.66 -8.35
C ARG A 447 -25.01 5.33 -7.83
N GLY A 448 -24.52 4.23 -8.40
CA GLY A 448 -24.89 2.89 -7.97
C GLY A 448 -23.97 1.82 -8.56
N VAL A 449 -24.35 0.57 -8.35
CA VAL A 449 -23.66 -0.58 -8.94
C VAL A 449 -24.30 -0.91 -10.27
N VAL A 450 -23.56 -0.71 -11.36
CA VAL A 450 -24.03 -1.02 -12.73
C VAL A 450 -23.15 -2.12 -13.29
N LYS A 451 -23.75 -3.28 -13.59
CA LYS A 451 -23.05 -4.47 -14.14
C LYS A 451 -21.84 -4.90 -13.27
N GLY A 452 -21.97 -4.82 -11.95
CA GLY A 452 -20.94 -5.21 -11.00
C GLY A 452 -19.84 -4.17 -10.75
N VAL A 453 -19.90 -3.01 -11.42
CA VAL A 453 -18.99 -1.89 -11.17
C VAL A 453 -19.65 -0.91 -10.18
N PRO A 454 -19.08 -0.70 -8.98
CA PRO A 454 -19.61 0.27 -8.02
C PRO A 454 -19.32 1.72 -8.45
N SER A 455 -20.05 2.67 -7.84
CA SER A 455 -19.83 4.11 -8.00
C SER A 455 -19.98 4.65 -9.43
N VAL A 456 -20.76 3.98 -10.28
CA VAL A 456 -21.07 4.44 -11.64
C VAL A 456 -22.38 5.23 -11.64
N LEU A 457 -22.50 6.25 -12.50
CA LEU A 457 -23.78 6.93 -12.72
C LEU A 457 -24.88 5.93 -13.08
N LEU A 458 -26.04 6.11 -12.47
CA LEU A 458 -27.20 5.26 -12.74
C LEU A 458 -27.61 5.35 -14.22
N PRO A 459 -28.26 4.30 -14.77
CA PRO A 459 -28.82 4.35 -16.12
C PRO A 459 -29.75 5.56 -16.33
N ALA A 460 -29.73 6.14 -17.54
CA ALA A 460 -30.49 7.35 -17.87
C ALA A 460 -31.98 7.26 -17.52
N ALA A 461 -32.61 6.09 -17.69
CA ALA A 461 -34.01 5.87 -17.34
C ALA A 461 -34.31 6.02 -15.83
N ILE A 462 -33.34 5.69 -14.97
CA ILE A 462 -33.46 5.86 -13.51
C ILE A 462 -33.17 7.30 -13.13
N LEU A 463 -32.12 7.89 -13.72
CA LEU A 463 -31.77 9.30 -13.52
C LEU A 463 -32.94 10.22 -13.91
N SER A 464 -33.61 9.98 -15.04
CA SER A 464 -34.75 10.79 -15.48
C SER A 464 -35.94 10.70 -14.51
N GLN A 465 -36.19 9.53 -13.92
CA GLN A 465 -37.22 9.36 -12.90
C GLN A 465 -36.87 10.13 -11.62
N GLN A 466 -35.62 10.01 -11.15
CA GLN A 466 -35.15 10.73 -9.97
C GLN A 466 -35.24 12.25 -10.16
N VAL A 467 -34.73 12.77 -11.28
CA VAL A 467 -34.77 14.20 -11.61
C VAL A 467 -36.22 14.70 -11.75
N SER A 468 -37.12 13.89 -12.30
CA SER A 468 -38.55 14.22 -12.38
C SER A 468 -39.21 14.31 -10.99
N LEU A 469 -38.82 13.47 -10.02
CA LEU A 469 -39.28 13.59 -8.63
C LEU A 469 -38.83 14.89 -7.96
N LEU A 470 -37.71 15.46 -8.40
CA LEU A 470 -37.24 16.79 -7.98
C LEU A 470 -38.01 17.94 -8.66
N ARG A 471 -38.98 17.62 -9.53
CA ARG A 471 -39.73 18.58 -10.35
C ARG A 471 -38.82 19.45 -11.21
N ILE A 472 -37.74 18.87 -11.71
CA ILE A 472 -36.85 19.51 -12.67
C ILE A 472 -37.26 19.03 -14.06
N THR A 473 -37.40 19.99 -14.97
CA THR A 473 -37.75 19.81 -16.37
C THR A 473 -36.62 20.31 -17.27
N PRO A 474 -36.55 19.91 -18.55
CA PRO A 474 -35.50 20.36 -19.46
C PRO A 474 -35.45 21.88 -19.68
N ASP A 475 -36.55 22.59 -19.42
CA ASP A 475 -36.65 24.05 -19.52
C ASP A 475 -36.15 24.78 -18.26
N ASP A 476 -35.88 24.04 -17.18
CA ASP A 476 -35.38 24.60 -15.94
C ASP A 476 -33.88 24.87 -16.00
N PHE A 477 -33.48 26.00 -15.46
CA PHE A 477 -32.09 26.38 -15.23
C PHE A 477 -31.62 25.83 -13.88
N VAL A 478 -30.86 24.73 -13.91
CA VAL A 478 -30.37 24.07 -12.70
C VAL A 478 -29.04 24.68 -12.25
N VAL A 479 -28.99 25.13 -11.00
CA VAL A 479 -27.80 25.68 -10.34
C VAL A 479 -27.32 24.67 -9.30
N LEU A 480 -26.08 24.22 -9.43
CA LEU A 480 -25.45 23.28 -8.51
C LEU A 480 -24.58 24.04 -7.51
N VAL A 481 -24.90 23.95 -6.22
CA VAL A 481 -24.12 24.52 -5.13
C VAL A 481 -23.27 23.41 -4.52
N TYR A 482 -21.96 23.62 -4.46
CA TYR A 482 -21.01 22.67 -3.89
C TYR A 482 -20.21 23.32 -2.75
N GLY A 483 -19.66 22.50 -1.85
CA GLY A 483 -18.77 22.94 -0.76
C GLY A 483 -17.30 22.90 -1.19
N GLU A 484 -16.46 22.23 -0.41
CA GLU A 484 -15.03 22.04 -0.73
C GLU A 484 -14.77 21.03 -1.89
N LYS A 485 -15.84 20.46 -2.47
CA LYS A 485 -15.77 19.36 -3.45
C LYS A 485 -16.40 19.76 -4.80
N PRO A 486 -15.69 20.48 -5.68
CA PRO A 486 -16.22 20.90 -6.99
C PRO A 486 -16.57 19.71 -7.90
N HIS A 487 -15.90 18.57 -7.72
CA HIS A 487 -16.15 17.36 -8.50
C HIS A 487 -17.56 16.78 -8.27
N ASP A 488 -18.21 17.05 -7.14
CA ASP A 488 -19.59 16.63 -6.88
C ASP A 488 -20.57 17.40 -7.76
N ALA A 489 -20.36 18.70 -7.95
CA ALA A 489 -21.11 19.49 -8.91
C ALA A 489 -20.83 19.07 -10.36
N THR A 490 -19.59 18.71 -10.68
CA THR A 490 -19.26 18.20 -12.02
C THR A 490 -20.00 16.89 -12.30
N LEU A 491 -20.03 15.95 -11.36
CA LEU A 491 -20.75 14.68 -11.50
C LEU A 491 -22.25 14.90 -11.72
N VAL A 492 -22.88 15.72 -10.87
CA VAL A 492 -24.32 16.01 -11.02
C VAL A 492 -24.59 16.80 -12.31
N GLY A 493 -23.67 17.66 -12.74
CA GLY A 493 -23.71 18.30 -14.05
C GLY A 493 -23.72 17.29 -15.20
N MET A 494 -22.88 16.24 -15.13
CA MET A 494 -22.87 15.15 -16.11
C MET A 494 -24.17 14.33 -16.09
N VAL A 495 -24.89 14.26 -14.97
CA VAL A 495 -26.22 13.63 -14.92
C VAL A 495 -27.20 14.40 -15.80
N PHE A 496 -27.25 15.73 -15.66
CA PHE A 496 -28.12 16.57 -16.48
C PHE A 496 -27.71 16.53 -17.95
N GLU A 497 -26.42 16.66 -18.27
CA GLU A 497 -25.93 16.54 -19.65
C GLU A 497 -26.31 15.19 -20.29
N ARG A 498 -26.26 14.10 -19.51
CA ARG A 498 -26.65 12.76 -19.97
C ARG A 498 -28.15 12.60 -20.21
N LEU A 499 -28.98 13.40 -19.55
CA LEU A 499 -30.43 13.40 -19.71
C LEU A 499 -30.91 14.28 -20.87
N GLY A 500 -30.03 15.13 -21.41
CA GLY A 500 -30.38 16.19 -22.36
C GLY A 500 -30.93 17.42 -21.66
#